data_AF-A0A327J0K4-F1
#
_entry.id   AF-A0A327J0K4-F1
#
_cell.length_a   1.000
_cell.length_b   1.000
_cell.length_c   1.000
_cell.angle_alpha   90.00
_cell.angle_beta   90.00
_cell.angle_gamma   90.00
#
_symmetry.space_group_name_H-M   'P 1'
#
loop_
_entity.id
_entity.type
_entity.pdbx_description
1 polymer ?
#
loop_
_entity_poly.entity_id
_entity_poly.type
_entity_poly.pdbx_seq_one_letter_code
_entity_poly.pdbx_strand_id
1 'polypeptide(L)'
;MKKIYLGLSIVLLLCVIYLAMVNFNNYALINVLSGMDIHRDGLVANGQYLAKAVRISTYTVLILLSGIFVGAGTVYMFLSAQKEKVKAYQRELEKTSISGLDNASRVEVLEAKIKTLEKAFNTVIDERTKLEVQIKTLNAEIDNLNKG
;
A
#
# COMPACT_ATOMS: atom_id res chain seq x y z
N MET A 1 8.18 21.60 -7.83
CA MET A 1 7.02 21.60 -6.93
C MET A 1 7.37 21.86 -5.47
N LYS A 2 8.20 21.02 -4.80
CA LYS A 2 8.56 21.19 -3.37
C LYS A 2 9.11 22.59 -3.00
N LYS A 3 9.95 23.19 -3.84
CA LYS A 3 10.51 24.54 -3.63
C LYS A 3 9.46 25.66 -3.69
N ILE A 4 8.42 25.49 -4.53
CA ILE A 4 7.33 26.46 -4.69
C ILE A 4 6.42 26.43 -3.45
N TYR A 5 6.05 25.24 -2.97
CA TYR A 5 5.27 25.08 -1.74
C TYR A 5 6.01 25.63 -0.51
N LEU A 6 7.33 25.42 -0.44
CA LEU A 6 8.15 25.97 0.64
C LEU A 6 8.19 27.50 0.60
N GLY A 7 8.37 28.09 -0.60
CA GLY A 7 8.29 29.55 -0.77
C GLY A 7 6.93 30.12 -0.36
N LEU A 8 5.83 29.49 -0.80
CA LEU A 8 4.48 29.92 -0.46
C LEU A 8 4.19 29.83 1.04
N SER A 9 4.66 28.77 1.71
CA SER A 9 4.51 28.60 3.15
C SER A 9 5.24 29.67 3.95
N ILE A 10 6.43 30.09 3.51
CA ILE A 10 7.17 31.19 4.14
C ILE A 10 6.42 32.51 4.00
N VAL A 11 5.91 32.83 2.80
CA VAL A 11 5.13 34.05 2.55
C VAL A 11 3.88 34.09 3.41
N LEU A 12 3.18 32.96 3.55
CA LEU A 12 1.97 32.85 4.36
C LEU A 12 2.28 33.02 5.85
N LEU A 13 3.37 32.42 6.34
CA LEU A 13 3.83 32.59 7.72
C LEU A 13 4.18 34.06 8.01
N LEU A 14 4.89 34.74 7.10
CA LEU A 14 5.19 36.17 7.23
C LEU A 14 3.93 37.03 7.25
N CYS A 15 2.91 36.71 6.45
CA CYS A 15 1.63 37.41 6.49
C CYS A 15 0.93 37.26 7.85
N VAL A 16 0.93 36.07 8.44
CA VAL A 16 0.30 35.85 9.75
C VAL A 16 1.07 36.56 10.86
N ILE A 17 2.41 36.56 10.81
CA ILE A 17 3.25 37.31 11.75
C ILE A 17 2.97 38.81 11.63
N TYR A 18 2.87 39.33 10.41
CA TYR A 18 2.51 40.73 10.15
C TYR A 18 1.15 41.08 10.74
N LEU A 19 0.12 40.24 10.52
CA LEU A 19 -1.20 40.43 11.11
C LEU A 19 -1.17 40.40 12.65
N ALA A 20 -0.32 39.56 13.25
CA ALA A 20 -0.15 39.51 14.69
C ALA A 20 0.51 40.79 15.24
N MET A 21 1.50 41.35 14.52
CA MET A 21 2.12 42.62 14.90
C MET A 21 1.15 43.81 14.79
N VAL A 22 0.42 43.91 13.68
CA VAL A 22 -0.56 45.00 13.46
C VAL A 22 -1.66 44.98 14.53
N ASN A 23 -2.06 43.79 14.99
CA ASN A 23 -3.10 43.62 16.01
C ASN A 23 -2.56 43.45 17.44
N PHE A 24 -1.29 43.77 17.70
CA PHE A 24 -0.67 43.54 19.02
C PHE A 24 -1.33 44.33 20.16
N ASN A 25 -1.79 45.54 19.89
CA ASN A 25 -2.46 46.40 20.87
C ASN A 25 -3.99 46.30 20.80
N ASN A 26 -4.53 45.46 19.93
CA ASN A 26 -5.97 45.25 19.80
C ASN A 26 -6.42 44.11 20.74
N TYR A 27 -7.47 44.38 21.49
CA TYR A 27 -8.07 43.45 22.44
C TYR A 27 -9.49 43.09 21.99
N ALA A 28 -9.82 41.81 22.04
CA ALA A 28 -11.18 41.32 21.88
C ALA A 28 -11.70 40.87 23.24
N LEU A 29 -12.98 41.15 23.52
CA LEU A 29 -13.65 40.62 24.69
C LEU A 29 -14.18 39.23 24.36
N ILE A 30 -13.75 38.24 25.14
CA ILE A 30 -14.29 36.89 25.08
C ILE A 30 -15.23 36.73 26.28
N ASN A 31 -16.48 36.42 26.00
CA ASN A 31 -17.45 36.07 27.03
C ASN A 31 -17.17 34.64 27.48
N VAL A 32 -16.63 34.51 28.69
CA VAL A 32 -16.46 33.21 29.33
C VAL A 32 -17.66 33.02 30.26
N LEU A 33 -18.33 31.88 30.13
CA LEU A 33 -19.43 31.52 31.02
C LEU A 33 -18.91 31.52 32.46
N SER A 34 -19.48 32.35 33.31
CA SER A 34 -19.11 32.47 34.71
C SER A 34 -20.25 32.01 35.60
N GLY A 35 -20.25 30.72 35.93
CA GLY A 35 -21.24 30.14 36.82
C GLY A 35 -22.68 30.22 36.30
N MET A 36 -23.54 29.44 36.91
CA MET A 36 -24.98 29.57 36.76
C MET A 36 -25.49 29.98 38.14
N ASP A 37 -25.88 31.24 38.31
CA ASP A 37 -26.45 31.68 39.58
C ASP A 37 -27.88 31.15 39.69
N ILE A 38 -28.05 30.06 40.43
CA ILE A 38 -29.35 29.54 40.84
C ILE A 38 -29.91 30.52 41.87
N HIS A 39 -30.78 31.41 41.43
CA HIS A 39 -31.52 32.28 42.34
C HIS A 39 -32.58 31.45 43.08
N ARG A 40 -32.81 31.78 44.36
CA ARG A 40 -33.59 30.99 45.34
C ARG A 40 -35.08 30.78 44.99
N ASP A 41 -35.55 31.38 43.90
CA ASP A 41 -36.94 31.32 43.40
C ASP A 41 -37.11 30.43 42.14
N GLY A 42 -36.15 29.58 41.79
CA GLY A 42 -36.29 28.59 40.71
C GLY A 42 -36.25 29.16 39.29
N LEU A 43 -36.06 30.47 39.14
CA LEU A 43 -35.80 31.13 37.87
C LEU A 43 -34.29 31.10 37.57
N VAL A 44 -33.91 30.37 36.52
CA VAL A 44 -32.54 30.39 35.99
C VAL A 44 -32.32 31.73 35.33
N ALA A 45 -31.54 32.61 35.96
CA ALA A 45 -31.04 33.80 35.30
C ALA A 45 -30.07 33.37 34.18
N ASN A 46 -30.22 33.95 32.99
CA ASN A 46 -29.29 33.76 31.88
C ASN A 46 -27.86 33.91 32.39
N GLY A 47 -27.04 32.88 32.18
CA GLY A 47 -25.73 32.73 32.81
C GLY A 47 -24.91 34.01 32.78
N GLN A 48 -24.31 34.37 33.91
CA GLN A 48 -23.44 35.53 33.94
C GLN A 48 -22.24 35.26 33.02
N TYR A 49 -21.87 36.26 32.22
CA TYR A 49 -20.70 36.18 31.37
C TYR A 49 -19.63 37.10 31.94
N LEU A 50 -18.49 36.54 32.31
CA LEU A 50 -17.30 37.34 32.57
C LEU A 50 -16.64 37.66 31.23
N ALA A 51 -16.68 38.93 30.83
CA ALA A 51 -15.95 39.41 29.68
C ALA A 51 -14.46 39.51 30.03
N LYS A 52 -13.63 38.64 29.44
CA LYS A 52 -12.18 38.69 29.59
C LYS A 52 -11.55 39.26 28.32
N ALA A 53 -10.77 40.33 28.47
CA ALA A 53 -10.01 40.88 27.37
C ALA A 53 -8.85 39.94 26.98
N VAL A 54 -8.81 39.54 25.72
CA VAL A 54 -7.75 38.73 25.12
C VAL A 54 -7.12 39.50 23.97
N ARG A 55 -5.79 39.47 23.91
CA ARG A 55 -5.04 40.10 22.82
C ARG A 55 -5.28 39.32 21.53
N ILE A 56 -5.70 40.04 20.49
CA ILE A 56 -5.98 39.44 19.19
C ILE A 56 -4.71 38.80 18.63
N SER A 57 -3.54 39.40 18.83
CA SER A 57 -2.25 38.81 18.43
C SER A 57 -2.00 37.42 19.02
N THR A 58 -2.30 37.23 20.30
CA THR A 58 -2.12 35.92 20.97
C THR A 58 -3.10 34.90 20.43
N TYR A 59 -4.35 35.30 20.21
CA TYR A 59 -5.37 34.45 19.61
C TYR A 59 -5.02 34.00 18.18
N THR A 60 -4.51 34.91 17.34
CA THR A 60 -4.08 34.60 15.97
C THR A 60 -2.95 33.57 15.93
N VAL A 61 -1.96 33.67 16.84
CA VAL A 61 -0.86 32.70 16.92
C VAL A 61 -1.36 31.33 17.38
N LEU A 62 -2.27 31.29 18.35
CA LEU A 62 -2.85 30.03 18.84
C LEU A 62 -3.65 29.30 17.76
N ILE A 63 -4.43 30.02 16.94
CA ILE A 63 -5.13 29.43 15.79
C ILE A 63 -4.13 28.88 14.78
N LEU A 64 -3.06 29.62 14.46
CA LEU A 64 -2.04 29.14 13.53
C LEU A 64 -1.42 27.83 14.01
N LEU A 65 -1.00 27.76 15.28
CA LEU A 65 -0.43 26.55 15.86
C LEU A 65 -1.42 25.39 15.82
N SER A 66 -2.66 25.62 16.28
CA SER A 66 -3.72 24.60 16.26
C SER A 66 -3.99 24.10 14.84
N GLY A 67 -4.09 25.00 13.86
CA GLY A 67 -4.30 24.67 12.45
C GLY A 67 -3.17 23.82 11.86
N ILE A 68 -1.91 24.08 12.23
CA ILE A 68 -0.76 23.26 11.81
C ILE A 68 -0.88 21.85 12.39
N PHE A 69 -1.21 21.70 13.67
CA PHE A 69 -1.39 20.40 14.30
C PHE A 69 -2.54 19.60 13.67
N VAL A 70 -3.70 20.23 13.46
CA VAL A 70 -4.87 19.59 12.84
C VAL A 70 -4.57 19.23 11.37
N GLY A 71 -3.92 20.11 10.62
CA GLY A 71 -3.51 19.85 9.24
C GLY A 71 -2.51 18.70 9.13
N ALA A 72 -1.49 18.65 9.99
CA ALA A 72 -0.53 17.56 10.03
C ALA A 72 -1.20 16.22 10.42
N GLY A 73 -2.09 16.23 11.41
CA GLY A 73 -2.81 15.05 11.88
C GLY A 73 -3.73 14.46 10.81
N THR A 74 -4.49 15.30 10.11
CA THR A 74 -5.38 14.85 9.03
C THR A 74 -4.61 14.24 7.86
N VAL A 75 -3.53 14.89 7.40
CA VAL A 75 -2.67 14.34 6.34
C VAL A 75 -2.05 13.01 6.76
N TYR A 76 -1.60 12.88 8.01
CA TYR A 76 -1.06 11.62 8.52
C TYR A 76 -2.09 10.48 8.49
N MET A 77 -3.34 10.75 8.89
CA MET A 77 -4.42 9.77 8.87
C MET A 77 -4.78 9.31 7.45
N PHE A 78 -4.76 10.23 6.47
CA PHE A 78 -4.97 9.86 5.07
C PHE A 78 -3.77 9.10 4.48
N LEU A 79 -2.55 9.45 4.87
CA LEU A 79 -1.34 8.76 4.43
C LEU A 79 -1.30 7.31 4.95
N SER A 80 -1.67 7.09 6.22
CA SER A 80 -1.71 5.74 6.79
C SER A 80 -2.73 4.86 6.08
N ALA A 81 -3.94 5.39 5.81
CA ALA A 81 -4.97 4.69 5.05
C ALA A 81 -4.51 4.32 3.62
N GLN A 82 -3.79 5.22 2.94
CA GLN A 82 -3.25 4.93 1.61
C GLN A 82 -2.14 3.87 1.66
N LYS A 83 -1.24 3.92 2.65
CA LYS A 83 -0.18 2.93 2.83
C LYS A 83 -0.75 1.53 3.06
N GLU A 84 -1.84 1.43 3.82
CA GLU A 84 -2.52 0.16 4.06
C GLU A 84 -3.09 -0.44 2.77
N LYS A 85 -3.74 0.39 1.94
CA LYS A 85 -4.21 -0.04 0.61
C LYS A 85 -3.06 -0.50 -0.29
N VAL A 86 -1.98 0.27 -0.37
CA VAL A 86 -0.80 -0.11 -1.18
C VAL A 86 -0.21 -1.43 -0.71
N LYS A 87 -0.13 -1.67 0.61
CA LYS A 87 0.34 -2.93 1.18
C LYS A 87 -0.57 -4.10 0.86
N ALA A 88 -1.89 -3.89 0.84
CA ALA A 88 -2.85 -4.91 0.41
C ALA A 88 -2.67 -5.26 -1.08
N TYR A 89 -2.54 -4.25 -1.95
CA TYR A 89 -2.25 -4.46 -3.37
C TYR A 89 -0.93 -5.20 -3.61
N GLN A 90 0.14 -4.86 -2.88
CA GLN A 90 1.42 -5.57 -2.97
C GLN A 90 1.28 -7.05 -2.58
N ARG A 91 0.51 -7.36 -1.54
CA ARG A 91 0.25 -8.76 -1.13
C ARG A 91 -0.54 -9.53 -2.18
N GLU A 92 -1.48 -8.91 -2.87
CA GLU A 92 -2.21 -9.55 -3.96
C GLU A 92 -1.32 -9.80 -5.18
N LEU A 93 -0.44 -8.85 -5.51
CA LEU A 93 0.59 -9.02 -6.53
C LEU A 93 1.55 -10.17 -6.20
N GLU A 94 2.02 -10.26 -4.94
CA GLU A 94 2.89 -11.36 -4.49
C GLU A 94 2.19 -12.73 -4.55
N LYS A 95 0.92 -12.80 -4.13
CA LYS A 95 0.11 -14.04 -4.27
C LYS A 95 -0.02 -14.45 -5.74
N THR A 96 -0.26 -13.48 -6.62
CA THR A 96 -0.38 -13.72 -8.06
C THR A 96 0.96 -14.17 -8.65
N SER A 97 2.09 -13.55 -8.28
CA SER A 97 3.40 -13.95 -8.76
C SER A 97 3.81 -15.35 -8.29
N ILE A 98 3.49 -15.71 -7.05
CA ILE A 98 3.73 -17.07 -6.52
C ILE A 98 2.89 -18.09 -7.31
N SER A 99 1.62 -17.79 -7.59
CA SER A 99 0.77 -18.68 -8.40
C SER A 99 1.27 -18.84 -9.83
N GLY A 100 1.85 -17.79 -10.43
CA GLY A 100 2.48 -17.84 -11.74
C GLY A 100 3.75 -18.69 -11.76
N LEU A 101 4.58 -18.58 -10.72
CA LEU A 101 5.78 -19.40 -10.53
C LEU A 101 5.46 -20.88 -10.31
N ASP A 102 4.41 -21.19 -9.54
CA ASP A 102 3.99 -22.56 -9.27
C ASP A 102 3.46 -23.23 -10.56
N ASN A 103 2.75 -22.48 -11.39
CA ASN A 103 2.32 -22.96 -12.72
C ASN A 103 3.49 -23.15 -13.69
N ALA A 104 4.47 -22.24 -13.70
CA ALA A 104 5.67 -22.41 -14.53
C ALA A 104 6.49 -23.63 -14.12
N SER A 105 6.69 -23.83 -12.81
CA SER A 105 7.37 -25.01 -12.25
C SER A 105 6.65 -26.32 -12.62
N ARG A 106 5.31 -26.34 -12.58
CA ARG A 106 4.53 -27.51 -13.02
C ARG A 106 4.74 -27.81 -14.50
N VAL A 107 4.75 -26.81 -15.36
CA VAL A 107 4.98 -26.97 -16.81
C VAL A 107 6.38 -27.52 -17.08
N GLU A 108 7.40 -26.99 -16.42
CA GLU A 108 8.79 -27.46 -16.56
C GLU A 108 8.94 -28.94 -16.13
N VAL A 109 8.30 -29.33 -15.03
CA VAL A 109 8.26 -30.74 -14.58
C VAL A 109 7.51 -31.63 -15.58
N LEU A 110 6.42 -31.14 -16.17
CA LEU A 110 5.66 -31.85 -17.21
C LEU A 110 6.50 -32.04 -18.49
N GLU A 111 7.22 -31.02 -18.94
CA GLU A 111 8.14 -31.12 -20.08
C GLU A 111 9.27 -32.11 -19.81
N ALA A 112 9.86 -32.09 -18.62
CA ALA A 112 10.88 -33.06 -18.24
C ALA A 112 10.35 -34.50 -18.27
N LYS A 113 9.14 -34.74 -17.75
CA LYS A 113 8.49 -36.06 -17.81
C LYS A 113 8.21 -36.51 -19.24
N ILE A 114 7.70 -35.62 -20.10
CA ILE A 114 7.48 -35.92 -21.53
C ILE A 114 8.80 -36.31 -22.20
N LYS A 115 9.87 -35.54 -21.99
CA LYS A 115 11.19 -35.83 -22.55
C LYS A 115 11.75 -37.19 -22.09
N THR A 116 11.52 -37.57 -20.84
CA THR A 116 11.89 -38.92 -20.35
C THR A 116 11.06 -40.02 -21.01
N LEU A 117 9.76 -39.80 -21.22
CA LEU A 117 8.89 -40.72 -21.93
C LEU A 117 9.30 -40.87 -23.40
N GLU A 118 9.61 -39.78 -24.09
CA GLU A 118 10.12 -39.81 -25.46
C GLU A 118 11.44 -40.58 -25.57
N LYS A 119 12.36 -40.36 -24.63
CA LYS A 119 13.63 -41.10 -24.60
C LYS A 119 13.42 -42.59 -24.37
N ALA A 120 12.57 -42.96 -23.41
CA ALA A 120 12.24 -44.36 -23.15
C ALA A 120 11.57 -45.01 -24.37
N PHE A 121 10.67 -44.30 -25.04
CA PHE A 121 9.98 -44.78 -26.24
C PHE A 121 10.95 -45.01 -27.41
N ASN A 122 11.88 -44.09 -27.63
CA ASN A 122 12.91 -44.24 -28.67
C ASN A 122 13.82 -45.45 -28.38
N THR A 123 14.18 -45.69 -27.11
CA THR A 123 14.93 -46.89 -26.74
C THR A 123 14.16 -48.18 -27.05
N VAL A 124 12.86 -48.22 -26.76
CA VAL A 124 12.00 -49.38 -27.09
C VAL A 124 11.92 -49.61 -28.60
N ILE A 125 11.85 -48.54 -29.40
CA ILE A 125 11.87 -48.64 -30.86
C ILE A 125 13.20 -49.20 -31.35
N ASP A 126 14.33 -48.70 -30.86
CA ASP A 126 15.66 -49.20 -31.25
C ASP A 126 15.83 -50.68 -30.90
N GLU A 127 15.41 -51.10 -29.70
CA GLU A 127 15.43 -52.51 -29.30
C GLU A 127 14.58 -53.38 -30.22
N ARG A 128 13.36 -52.93 -30.58
CA ARG A 128 12.49 -53.63 -31.54
C ARG A 128 13.15 -53.77 -32.90
N THR A 129 13.75 -52.70 -33.41
CA THR A 129 14.42 -52.70 -34.71
C THR A 129 15.61 -53.66 -34.72
N LYS A 130 16.39 -53.70 -33.63
CA LYS A 130 17.50 -54.63 -33.47
C LYS A 130 17.03 -56.08 -33.42
N LEU A 131 15.95 -56.37 -32.69
CA LEU A 131 15.34 -57.69 -32.64
C LEU A 131 14.84 -58.14 -34.02
N GLU A 132 14.21 -57.25 -34.79
CA GLU A 132 13.78 -57.57 -36.16
C GLU A 132 14.93 -57.92 -37.10
N VAL A 133 16.04 -57.18 -37.02
CA VAL A 133 17.26 -57.49 -37.80
C VAL A 133 17.83 -58.85 -37.38
N GLN A 134 17.92 -59.11 -36.07
CA GLN A 134 18.40 -60.41 -35.57
C GLN A 134 17.53 -61.57 -36.07
N ILE A 135 16.20 -61.43 -36.05
CA ILE A 135 15.27 -62.44 -36.57
C ILE A 135 15.49 -62.66 -38.07
N LYS A 136 15.67 -61.59 -38.86
CA LYS A 136 15.95 -61.73 -40.30
C LYS A 136 17.26 -62.46 -40.58
N THR A 137 18.32 -62.15 -39.84
CA THR A 137 19.61 -62.84 -39.97
C THR A 137 19.50 -64.31 -39.57
N LEU A 138 18.82 -64.61 -38.46
CA LEU A 138 18.61 -65.97 -38.00
C LEU A 138 17.81 -66.79 -39.02
N ASN A 139 16.77 -66.21 -39.62
CA ASN A 139 16.00 -66.84 -40.68
C ASN A 139 16.85 -67.12 -41.93
N ALA A 140 17.75 -66.20 -42.31
CA ALA A 140 18.66 -66.40 -43.44
C ALA A 140 19.69 -67.52 -43.16
N GLU A 141 20.17 -67.65 -41.92
CA GLU A 141 21.04 -68.77 -41.51
C GLU A 141 20.31 -70.11 -41.54
N ILE A 142 19.07 -70.17 -41.03
CA ILE A 142 18.22 -71.36 -41.10
C ILE A 142 17.95 -71.77 -42.55
N ASP A 143 17.65 -70.81 -43.44
CA ASP A 143 17.43 -71.07 -44.87
C ASP A 143 18.67 -71.62 -45.57
N ASN A 144 19.87 -71.17 -45.16
CA ASN A 144 21.12 -71.71 -45.68
C ASN A 144 21.41 -73.12 -45.15
N LEU A 145 21.06 -73.41 -43.89
CA LEU A 145 21.19 -74.77 -43.31
C LEU A 145 20.21 -75.76 -43.94
N ASN A 146 19.00 -75.34 -44.32
CA ASN A 146 18.01 -76.20 -44.97
C ASN A 146 18.28 -76.46 -46.47
N LYS A 147 19.25 -75.74 -47.08
CA LYS A 147 19.63 -75.88 -48.49
C LYS A 147 20.95 -76.64 -48.71
N GLY A 148 21.64 -77.03 -47.63
CA GLY A 148 22.80 -77.93 -47.66
C GLY A 148 22.39 -79.36 -47.32
#